data_AF-A0A917AF24-F1
#
_entry.id   AF-A0A917AF24-F1
#
_cell.length_a   1.000
_cell.length_b   1.000
_cell.length_c   1.000
_cell.angle_alpha   90.00
_cell.angle_beta   90.00
_cell.angle_gamma   90.00
#
_symmetry.space_group_name_H-M   'P 1'
#
loop_
_entity.id
_entity.type
_entity.pdbx_description
1 polymer ?
#
loop_
_entity_poly.entity_id
_entity_poly.type
_entity_poly.pdbx_seq_one_letter_code
_entity_poly.pdbx_strand_id
1 'polypeptide(L)'
;MLTVEPAEGVQIDGLVAAVPGADWTALDEREGAYDRLGATHQTDHSGPEAAEVHLYSIPDLHRDSDALHPIRLSYLDVVIQGYLREFGQAGAERFFETTVGWDAPVMNDRSDPIYPRHQPLTPTETDFVDANLRNLSAEL
;
A
#
# COMPACT_ATOMS: atom_id res chain seq x y z
N MET A 1 -7.52 1.09 -4.66
CA MET A 1 -6.89 -0.09 -4.03
C MET A 1 -5.42 -0.05 -4.39
N LEU A 2 -4.51 -0.33 -3.45
CA LEU A 2 -3.08 -0.33 -3.77
C LEU A 2 -2.67 -1.67 -4.41
N THR A 3 -1.75 -1.61 -5.36
CA THR A 3 -1.20 -2.78 -6.05
C THR A 3 0.23 -2.46 -6.51
N VAL A 4 0.97 -3.48 -6.95
CA VAL A 4 2.36 -3.34 -7.39
C VAL A 4 2.48 -3.72 -8.87
N GLU A 5 3.24 -2.91 -9.62
CA GLU A 5 3.60 -3.19 -11.02
C GLU A 5 5.13 -3.31 -11.18
N PRO A 6 5.63 -4.11 -12.13
CA PRO A 6 7.06 -4.18 -12.41
C PRO A 6 7.61 -2.82 -12.86
N ALA A 7 8.69 -2.36 -12.21
CA ALA A 7 9.40 -1.14 -12.57
C ALA A 7 10.92 -1.36 -12.43
N GLU A 8 11.65 -1.28 -13.54
CA GLU A 8 13.10 -1.56 -13.57
C GLU A 8 13.88 -0.52 -12.74
N GLY A 9 14.75 -1.01 -11.84
CA GLY A 9 15.58 -0.16 -10.99
C GLY A 9 14.84 0.52 -9.82
N VAL A 10 13.54 0.25 -9.64
CA VAL A 10 12.74 0.78 -8.53
C VAL A 10 12.66 -0.28 -7.43
N GLN A 11 12.78 0.17 -6.18
CA GLN A 11 12.61 -0.65 -4.99
C GLN A 11 11.60 0.00 -4.06
N ILE A 12 10.78 -0.81 -3.39
CA ILE A 12 9.82 -0.36 -2.38
C ILE A 12 10.08 -1.08 -1.06
N ASP A 13 9.84 -0.39 0.04
CA ASP A 13 9.82 -1.00 1.36
C ASP A 13 8.54 -1.83 1.54
N GLY A 14 8.61 -2.90 2.34
CA GLY A 14 7.47 -3.78 2.57
C GLY A 14 7.69 -4.72 3.75
N LEU A 15 6.61 -5.36 4.21
CA LEU A 15 6.67 -6.36 5.26
C LEU A 15 6.44 -7.75 4.69
N VAL A 16 7.33 -8.68 5.07
CA VAL A 16 7.10 -10.12 4.88
C VAL A 16 6.44 -10.66 6.14
N ALA A 17 5.18 -11.10 6.00
CA ALA A 17 4.43 -11.73 7.08
C ALA A 17 4.34 -13.24 6.88
N ALA A 18 4.59 -14.01 7.95
CA ALA A 18 4.40 -15.45 7.91
C ALA A 18 2.90 -15.78 7.78
N VAL A 19 2.57 -16.79 6.97
CA VAL A 19 1.20 -17.32 6.87
C VAL A 19 0.94 -18.20 8.10
N PRO A 20 -0.02 -17.84 8.97
CA PRO A 20 -0.31 -18.62 10.16
C PRO A 20 -0.68 -20.06 9.79
N GLY A 21 -0.02 -21.03 10.42
CA GLY A 21 -0.26 -22.46 10.17
C GLY A 21 0.11 -22.94 8.77
N ALA A 22 0.78 -22.10 7.95
CA ALA A 22 1.02 -22.36 6.52
C ALA A 22 -0.26 -22.66 5.73
N ASP A 23 -1.42 -22.12 6.16
CA ASP A 23 -2.70 -22.30 5.48
C ASP A 23 -2.81 -21.34 4.29
N TRP A 24 -2.09 -21.70 3.22
CA TRP A 24 -2.08 -20.95 1.98
C TRP A 24 -3.43 -20.98 1.28
N THR A 25 -4.17 -22.08 1.38
CA THR A 25 -5.51 -22.20 0.78
C THR A 25 -6.47 -21.17 1.36
N ALA A 26 -6.52 -21.04 2.69
CA ALA A 26 -7.38 -20.04 3.33
C ALA A 26 -6.98 -18.60 2.97
N LEU A 27 -5.68 -18.35 2.75
CA LEU A 27 -5.19 -17.05 2.30
C LEU A 27 -5.58 -16.79 0.84
N ASP A 28 -5.39 -17.77 -0.05
CA ASP A 28 -5.75 -17.69 -1.46
C ASP A 28 -7.28 -17.46 -1.62
N GLU A 29 -8.12 -18.11 -0.82
CA GLU A 29 -9.58 -17.88 -0.82
C GLU A 29 -9.94 -16.46 -0.39
N ARG A 30 -9.23 -15.90 0.61
CA ARG A 30 -9.45 -14.52 1.07
C ARG A 30 -9.01 -13.50 0.01
N GLU A 31 -7.94 -13.81 -0.71
CA GLU A 31 -7.33 -12.94 -1.72
C GLU A 31 -7.71 -13.32 -3.16
N GLY A 32 -8.81 -14.06 -3.37
CA GLY A 32 -9.18 -14.62 -4.68
C GLY A 32 -9.45 -13.62 -5.81
N ALA A 33 -9.38 -12.31 -5.52
CA ALA A 33 -9.42 -11.23 -6.52
C ALA A 33 -8.02 -10.83 -7.03
N TYR A 34 -6.96 -11.45 -6.51
CA TYR A 34 -5.56 -11.15 -6.82
C TYR A 34 -4.83 -12.37 -7.39
N ASP A 35 -3.85 -12.11 -8.25
CA ASP A 35 -2.87 -13.10 -8.65
C ASP A 35 -1.79 -13.25 -7.59
N ARG A 36 -1.52 -14.50 -7.20
CA ARG A 36 -0.40 -14.84 -6.33
C ARG A 36 0.87 -15.01 -7.16
N LEU A 37 1.84 -14.12 -6.94
CA LEU A 37 3.09 -14.05 -7.68
C LEU A 37 4.26 -14.43 -6.76
N GLY A 38 5.14 -15.34 -7.23
CA GLY A 38 6.37 -15.68 -6.52
C GLY A 38 7.36 -14.53 -6.55
N ALA A 39 7.78 -14.05 -5.39
CA ALA A 39 8.59 -12.83 -5.23
C ALA A 39 9.92 -13.05 -4.50
N THR A 40 10.27 -14.28 -4.12
CA THR A 40 11.51 -14.59 -3.39
C THR A 40 12.76 -14.04 -4.09
N HIS A 41 12.85 -14.17 -5.42
CA HIS A 41 14.02 -13.74 -6.19
C HIS A 41 14.18 -12.21 -6.32
N GLN A 42 13.18 -11.45 -5.89
CA GLN A 42 13.11 -9.99 -5.99
C GLN A 42 12.87 -9.33 -4.62
N THR A 43 12.96 -10.10 -3.53
CA THR A 43 12.73 -9.62 -2.17
C THR A 43 13.97 -9.88 -1.32
N ASP A 44 14.51 -8.82 -0.73
CA ASP A 44 15.49 -8.93 0.36
C ASP A 44 14.76 -8.81 1.70
N HIS A 45 14.97 -9.74 2.62
CA HIS A 45 14.32 -9.74 3.92
C HIS A 45 15.16 -10.43 5.00
N SER A 46 15.05 -9.94 6.23
CA SER A 46 15.77 -10.45 7.41
C SER A 46 15.19 -11.75 7.99
N GLY A 47 14.32 -12.42 7.26
CA GLY A 47 13.65 -13.66 7.69
C GLY A 47 14.50 -14.90 7.39
N PRO A 48 13.96 -16.12 7.61
CA PRO A 48 14.67 -17.35 7.24
C PRO A 48 14.96 -17.40 5.73
N GLU A 49 16.20 -17.70 5.33
CA GLU A 49 16.61 -17.73 3.91
C GLU A 49 15.80 -18.72 3.05
N ALA A 50 15.27 -19.78 3.65
CA ALA A 50 14.45 -20.78 2.95
C ALA A 50 12.97 -20.38 2.80
N ALA A 51 12.57 -19.19 3.24
CA ALA A 51 11.18 -18.75 3.16
C ALA A 51 10.80 -18.38 1.72
N GLU A 52 9.70 -18.95 1.23
CA GLU A 52 9.11 -18.52 -0.04
C GLU A 52 8.27 -17.26 0.16
N VAL A 53 8.61 -16.19 -0.55
CA VAL A 53 7.87 -14.93 -0.52
C VAL A 53 6.91 -14.87 -1.69
N HIS A 54 5.66 -14.50 -1.42
CA HIS A 54 4.63 -14.29 -2.42
C HIS A 54 4.01 -12.89 -2.27
N LEU A 55 3.65 -12.30 -3.40
CA LEU A 55 2.91 -11.04 -3.49
C LEU A 55 1.52 -11.33 -4.09
N TYR A 56 0.52 -10.59 -3.64
CA TYR A 56 -0.81 -10.60 -4.25
C TYR A 56 -0.98 -9.29 -5.03
N SER A 57 -1.16 -9.39 -6.34
CA SER A 57 -1.31 -8.23 -7.24
C SER A 57 -2.60 -8.32 -8.05
N ILE A 58 -3.13 -7.18 -8.47
CA ILE A 58 -4.39 -7.14 -9.22
C ILE A 58 -4.09 -7.58 -10.66
N PRO A 59 -4.79 -8.60 -11.21
CA PRO A 59 -4.65 -8.98 -12.61
C PRO A 59 -5.12 -7.85 -13.53
N ASP A 60 -4.37 -7.56 -14.59
CA ASP A 60 -4.69 -6.51 -15.59
C ASP A 60 -5.08 -5.17 -14.95
N LEU A 61 -4.08 -4.34 -14.60
CA LEU A 61 -4.30 -2.92 -14.28
C LEU A 61 -4.99 -2.24 -15.47
N HIS A 62 -6.31 -2.18 -15.46
CA HIS A 62 -7.03 -1.17 -16.21
C HIS A 62 -6.73 0.15 -15.49
N ARG A 63 -5.71 0.86 -16.00
CA ARG A 63 -5.22 2.17 -15.54
C ARG A 63 -6.24 3.29 -15.74
N ASP A 64 -7.51 2.97 -15.91
CA ASP A 64 -8.55 3.97 -15.90
C ASP A 64 -8.63 4.45 -14.45
N SER A 65 -7.89 5.52 -14.18
CA SER A 65 -8.04 6.46 -13.07
C SER A 65 -9.43 7.08 -13.16
N ASP A 66 -10.44 6.22 -13.17
CA ASP A 66 -11.79 6.61 -13.47
C ASP A 66 -12.27 7.34 -12.23
N ALA A 67 -12.85 8.52 -12.41
CA ALA A 67 -13.40 9.33 -11.33
C ALA A 67 -14.44 8.57 -10.46
N LEU A 68 -14.82 7.37 -10.91
CA LEU A 68 -15.65 6.38 -10.23
C LEU A 68 -15.00 5.72 -8.99
N HIS A 69 -13.67 5.75 -8.84
CA HIS A 69 -12.99 5.06 -7.73
C HIS A 69 -11.95 5.94 -7.02
N PRO A 70 -12.39 6.94 -6.22
CA PRO A 70 -11.48 7.82 -5.50
C PRO A 70 -10.64 7.07 -4.46
N ILE A 71 -9.43 7.57 -4.20
CA ILE A 71 -8.59 7.15 -3.09
C ILE A 71 -9.27 7.60 -1.80
N ARG A 72 -9.70 6.66 -0.97
CA ARG A 72 -10.30 6.97 0.34
C ARG A 72 -9.21 7.36 1.32
N LEU A 73 -9.36 8.52 1.95
CA LEU A 73 -8.34 9.03 2.86
C LEU A 73 -8.20 8.14 4.11
N SER A 74 -9.31 7.58 4.61
CA SER A 74 -9.28 6.61 5.71
C SER A 74 -8.51 5.32 5.42
N TYR A 75 -8.39 4.94 4.14
CA TYR A 75 -7.55 3.81 3.71
C TYR A 75 -6.09 4.24 3.63
N LEU A 76 -5.81 5.36 2.98
CA LEU A 76 -4.46 5.90 2.84
C LEU A 76 -3.82 6.17 4.21
N ASP A 77 -4.58 6.76 5.14
CA ASP A 77 -4.16 7.03 6.51
C ASP A 77 -3.63 5.78 7.22
N VAL A 78 -4.30 4.63 7.05
CA VAL A 78 -3.85 3.35 7.63
C VAL A 78 -2.55 2.87 7.01
N VAL A 79 -2.40 2.99 5.69
CA VAL A 79 -1.18 2.60 4.98
C VAL A 79 -0.01 3.46 5.46
N ILE A 80 -0.17 4.79 5.42
CA ILE A 80 0.89 5.72 5.82
C ILE A 80 1.23 5.57 7.30
N GLN A 81 0.26 5.36 8.17
CA GLN A 81 0.51 5.08 9.59
C GLN A 81 1.35 3.81 9.78
N GLY A 82 1.11 2.75 8.99
CA GLY A 82 1.95 1.56 8.96
C GLY A 82 3.39 1.89 8.56
N TYR A 83 3.58 2.63 7.46
CA TYR A 83 4.91 3.04 7.00
C TYR A 83 5.65 3.90 8.03
N LEU A 84 4.97 4.87 8.66
CA LEU A 84 5.55 5.71 9.70
C LEU A 84 6.04 4.89 10.90
N ARG A 85 5.33 3.82 11.27
CA ARG A 85 5.71 2.96 12.40
C ARG A 85 6.86 2.03 12.09
N GLU A 86 6.86 1.43 10.91
CA GLU A 86 7.80 0.35 10.55
C GLU A 86 9.07 0.89 9.87
N PHE A 87 8.96 1.97 9.10
CA PHE A 87 10.04 2.52 8.29
C PHE A 87 10.36 3.99 8.61
N GLY A 88 9.63 4.60 9.56
CA GLY A 88 9.77 5.99 9.91
C GLY A 88 9.33 6.96 8.82
N GLN A 89 9.60 8.24 9.02
CA GLN A 89 9.21 9.30 8.10
C GLN A 89 9.78 9.10 6.69
N ALA A 90 11.07 8.75 6.58
CA ALA A 90 11.74 8.57 5.30
C ALA A 90 11.15 7.40 4.49
N GLY A 91 10.70 6.32 5.14
CA GLY A 91 10.00 5.23 4.43
C GLY A 91 8.61 5.63 3.97
N ALA A 92 7.88 6.40 4.78
CA ALA A 92 6.58 6.93 4.38
C ALA A 92 6.69 7.95 3.23
N GLU A 93 7.76 8.77 3.19
CA GLU A 93 8.06 9.66 2.05
C GLU A 93 8.36 8.84 0.78
N ARG A 94 9.23 7.83 0.88
CA ARG A 94 9.51 6.92 -0.25
C ARG A 94 8.26 6.23 -0.79
N PHE A 95 7.29 5.91 0.07
CA PHE A 95 6.00 5.38 -0.39
C PHE A 95 5.29 6.36 -1.34
N PHE A 96 5.23 7.65 -1.01
CA PHE A 96 4.63 8.65 -1.91
C PHE A 96 5.43 8.78 -3.22
N GLU A 97 6.77 8.80 -3.14
CA GLU A 97 7.68 8.95 -4.30
C GLU A 97 7.59 7.78 -5.29
N THR A 98 7.40 6.56 -4.79
CA THR A 98 7.39 5.33 -5.59
C THR A 98 5.98 4.90 -6.01
N THR A 99 4.94 5.54 -5.46
CA THR A 99 3.54 5.26 -5.82
C THR A 99 3.10 6.17 -6.95
N VAL A 100 2.55 5.58 -8.00
CA VAL A 100 1.92 6.30 -9.12
C VAL A 100 0.39 6.35 -8.95
N GLY A 101 -0.30 7.14 -9.77
CA GLY A 101 -1.77 7.23 -9.75
C GLY A 101 -2.34 8.27 -8.79
N TRP A 102 -1.51 9.22 -8.34
CA TRP A 102 -1.93 10.34 -7.49
C TRP A 102 -2.81 11.38 -8.19
N ASP A 103 -2.98 11.27 -9.50
CA ASP A 103 -3.95 12.02 -10.30
C ASP A 103 -5.40 11.59 -10.03
N ALA A 104 -5.60 10.44 -9.40
CA ALA A 104 -6.92 10.00 -8.95
C ALA A 104 -7.46 10.90 -7.82
N PRO A 105 -8.78 11.19 -7.78
CA PRO A 105 -9.36 12.03 -6.74
C PRO A 105 -9.20 11.41 -5.35
N VAL A 106 -8.81 12.22 -4.37
CA VAL A 106 -8.79 11.80 -2.96
C VAL A 106 -10.10 12.19 -2.29
N MET A 107 -10.85 11.20 -1.81
CA MET A 107 -12.08 11.38 -1.03
C MET A 107 -11.73 11.48 0.45
N ASN A 108 -11.94 12.65 1.05
CA ASN A 108 -11.81 12.83 2.50
C ASN A 108 -13.05 12.27 3.22
N ASP A 109 -12.95 11.03 3.69
CA ASP A 109 -13.96 10.34 4.48
C ASP A 109 -13.62 10.26 5.97
N ARG A 110 -12.66 11.06 6.47
CA ARG A 110 -12.18 10.96 7.87
C ARG A 110 -13.27 11.15 8.93
N SER A 111 -14.30 11.94 8.64
CA SER A 111 -15.42 12.18 9.58
C SER A 111 -16.43 11.04 9.64
N ASP A 112 -16.50 10.22 8.59
CA ASP A 112 -17.38 9.05 8.50
C ASP A 112 -16.66 7.95 7.69
N PRO A 113 -15.67 7.26 8.29
CA PRO A 113 -14.73 6.43 7.54
C PRO A 113 -15.42 5.25 6.83
N ILE A 114 -15.21 5.17 5.52
CA ILE A 114 -15.77 4.08 4.70
C ILE A 114 -14.88 2.83 4.80
N TYR A 115 -13.56 2.99 4.99
CA TYR A 115 -12.68 1.85 5.15
C TYR A 115 -12.92 1.16 6.52
N PRO A 116 -13.35 -0.13 6.54
CA PRO A 116 -13.79 -0.78 7.78
C PRO A 116 -12.66 -1.02 8.79
N ARG A 117 -11.40 -0.95 8.35
CA ARG A 117 -10.21 -1.09 9.20
C ARG A 117 -9.47 0.23 9.45
N HIS A 118 -10.15 1.36 9.25
CA HIS A 118 -9.59 2.68 9.53
C HIS A 118 -8.99 2.74 10.94
N GLN A 119 -7.91 3.50 11.09
CA GLN A 119 -7.25 3.74 12.37
C GLN A 119 -7.29 5.23 12.69
N PRO A 120 -7.46 5.62 13.96
CA PRO A 120 -7.26 7.00 14.35
C PRO A 120 -5.79 7.39 14.14
N LEU A 121 -5.57 8.57 13.57
CA LEU A 121 -4.24 9.17 13.45
C LEU A 121 -4.03 10.19 14.57
N THR A 122 -2.78 10.31 14.99
CA THR A 122 -2.34 11.46 15.78
C THR A 122 -2.35 12.73 14.92
N PRO A 123 -2.35 13.93 15.54
CA PRO A 123 -2.22 15.18 14.79
C PRO A 123 -0.97 15.20 13.89
N THR A 124 0.17 14.72 14.39
CA THR A 124 1.41 14.66 13.62
C THR A 124 1.31 13.72 12.40
N GLU A 125 0.71 12.55 12.57
CA GLU A 125 0.48 11.61 11.45
C GLU A 125 -0.49 12.24 10.42
N THR A 126 -1.53 12.93 10.89
CA THR A 126 -2.50 13.62 10.02
C THR A 126 -1.83 14.73 9.21
N ASP A 127 -1.06 15.59 9.88
CA ASP A 127 -0.31 16.68 9.25
C ASP A 127 0.69 16.16 8.22
N PHE A 128 1.34 15.02 8.49
CA PHE A 128 2.27 14.38 7.56
C PHE A 128 1.56 13.92 6.28
N VAL A 129 0.42 13.22 6.39
CA VAL A 129 -0.36 12.79 5.22
C VAL A 129 -0.82 14.01 4.41
N ASP A 130 -1.38 15.03 5.09
CA ASP A 130 -1.94 16.21 4.43
C ASP A 130 -0.87 17.09 3.79
N ALA A 131 0.35 17.13 4.33
CA ALA A 131 1.48 17.81 3.70
C ALA A 131 1.91 17.12 2.40
N ASN A 132 2.07 15.79 2.42
CA ASN A 132 2.49 15.03 1.23
C ASN A 132 1.45 15.11 0.11
N LEU A 133 0.15 14.97 0.42
CA LEU A 133 -0.92 15.12 -0.58
C LEU A 133 -0.96 16.54 -1.19
N ARG A 134 -0.71 17.58 -0.39
CA ARG A 134 -0.63 18.95 -0.90
C ARG A 134 0.57 19.16 -1.83
N ASN A 135 1.72 18.57 -1.51
CA ASN A 135 2.91 18.66 -2.36
C ASN A 135 2.67 17.98 -3.72
N LEU A 136 2.09 16.78 -3.72
CA LEU A 136 1.72 16.08 -4.95
C LEU A 136 0.72 16.86 -5.80
N SER A 137 -0.25 17.53 -5.16
CA SER A 137 -1.22 18.38 -5.87
C SER A 137 -0.61 19.66 -6.45
N ALA A 138 0.54 20.11 -5.94
CA ALA A 138 1.23 21.31 -6.42
C ALA A 138 2.20 21.03 -7.59
N GLU A 139 2.52 19.76 -7.83
CA GLU A 139 3.40 19.30 -8.92
C GLU A 139 2.65 18.96 -10.21
N LEU A 140 1.30 18.96 -10.18
CA LEU A 140 0.40 18.78 -11.32
C LEU A 140 -0.04 20.11 -11.94
#